data_AF-A0A5C6F5Y3-F1
#
_entry.id   AF-A0A5C6F5Y3-F1
#
_cell.length_a   1.000
_cell.length_b   1.000
_cell.length_c   1.000
_cell.angle_alpha   90.00
_cell.angle_beta   90.00
_cell.angle_gamma   90.00
#
_symmetry.space_group_name_H-M   'P 1'
#
loop_
_entity.id
_entity.type
_entity.pdbx_description
1 polymer ?
#
loop_
_entity_poly.entity_id
_entity_poly.type
_entity_poly.pdbx_seq_one_letter_code
_entity_poly.pdbx_strand_id
1 'polypeptide(L)'
;MIREAIIRKIVERDLAGESLRENDLRRDDELLLAAAIEDFGSWETALQYAGVNTRHVAHSRDLTQARVEQQLRRLCTTGYDLGAMVNRSRDRGLYDAALRYHGSWRAALTAAGVNLANVFRRRPDHFDREAMILWLRERQVAGQTLIYSEVCLENRAHALAIRREFRSWVKAIEAAFPPTDK
;
A
#
# COMPACT_ATOMS: atom_id res chain seq x y z
N MET A 1 -5.63 -33.93 -27.40
CA MET A 1 -6.61 -32.88 -27.05
C MET A 1 -5.92 -31.90 -26.13
N ILE A 2 -5.20 -30.89 -26.60
CA ILE A 2 -4.27 -30.28 -25.63
C ILE A 2 -4.42 -28.76 -25.60
N ARG A 3 -3.81 -28.00 -26.50
CA ARG A 3 -3.85 -26.52 -26.43
C ARG A 3 -5.24 -25.85 -26.38
N GLU A 4 -6.14 -26.16 -27.30
CA GLU A 4 -7.46 -25.50 -27.34
C GLU A 4 -8.34 -25.87 -26.13
N ALA A 5 -8.24 -27.11 -25.65
CA ALA A 5 -8.98 -27.58 -24.48
C ALA A 5 -8.47 -26.92 -23.19
N ILE A 6 -7.14 -26.77 -23.07
CA ILE A 6 -6.50 -26.03 -21.96
C ILE A 6 -6.94 -24.57 -21.98
N ILE A 7 -6.87 -23.89 -23.14
CA ILE A 7 -7.32 -22.50 -23.28
C ILE A 7 -8.80 -22.37 -22.89
N ARG A 8 -9.66 -23.26 -23.39
CA ARG A 8 -11.09 -23.25 -23.06
C ARG A 8 -11.32 -23.38 -21.55
N LYS A 9 -10.64 -24.32 -20.89
CA LYS A 9 -10.78 -24.54 -19.45
C LYS A 9 -10.24 -23.36 -18.62
N ILE A 10 -9.18 -22.70 -19.10
CA ILE A 10 -8.67 -21.45 -18.50
C ILE A 10 -9.72 -20.35 -18.59
N VAL A 11 -10.33 -20.14 -19.77
CA VAL A 11 -11.35 -19.12 -19.99
C VAL A 11 -12.61 -19.41 -19.17
N GLU A 12 -13.04 -20.68 -19.09
CA GLU A 12 -14.18 -21.09 -18.26
C GLU A 12 -13.95 -20.76 -16.78
N ARG A 13 -12.75 -21.05 -16.25
CA ARG A 13 -12.35 -20.66 -14.88
C ARG A 13 -12.37 -19.14 -14.68
N ASP A 14 -11.84 -18.38 -15.64
CA ASP A 14 -11.81 -16.91 -15.59
C ASP A 14 -13.24 -16.33 -15.54
N LEU A 15 -14.13 -16.81 -16.41
CA LEU A 15 -15.54 -16.40 -16.46
C LEU A 15 -16.33 -16.80 -15.22
N ALA A 16 -15.99 -17.94 -14.60
CA ALA A 16 -16.56 -18.39 -13.33
C ALA A 16 -16.03 -17.62 -12.12
N GLY A 17 -15.01 -16.78 -12.29
CA GLY A 17 -14.35 -16.05 -11.20
C GLY A 17 -13.54 -16.97 -10.27
N GLU A 18 -13.16 -18.15 -10.75
CA GLU A 18 -12.34 -19.11 -10.02
C GLU A 18 -10.88 -18.65 -9.99
N SER A 19 -10.11 -19.15 -9.01
CA SER A 19 -8.70 -18.77 -8.90
C SER A 19 -7.89 -19.33 -10.08
N LEU A 20 -7.21 -18.42 -10.80
CA LEU A 20 -6.21 -18.73 -11.81
C LEU A 20 -4.77 -18.70 -11.24
N ARG A 21 -4.63 -18.73 -9.91
CA ARG A 21 -3.32 -18.76 -9.25
C ARG A 21 -2.71 -20.14 -9.34
N GLU A 22 -1.46 -20.22 -9.77
CA GLU A 22 -0.73 -21.48 -9.91
C GLU A 22 -0.76 -22.34 -8.63
N ASN A 23 -0.60 -21.74 -7.45
CA ASN A 23 -0.64 -22.49 -6.18
C ASN A 23 -2.03 -23.03 -5.83
N ASP A 24 -3.09 -22.28 -6.15
CA ASP A 24 -4.46 -22.75 -5.93
C ASP A 24 -4.79 -23.87 -6.93
N LEU A 25 -4.37 -23.74 -8.19
CA LEU A 25 -4.46 -24.79 -9.21
C LEU A 25 -3.63 -26.02 -8.86
N ARG A 26 -2.43 -25.87 -8.28
CA ARG A 26 -1.61 -27.00 -7.82
C ARG A 26 -2.34 -27.84 -6.77
N ARG A 27 -3.27 -27.24 -6.01
CA ARG A 27 -4.10 -27.95 -5.02
C ARG A 27 -5.44 -28.41 -5.61
N ASP A 28 -6.07 -27.57 -6.41
CA ASP A 28 -7.49 -27.70 -6.80
C ASP A 28 -7.67 -28.31 -8.20
N ASP A 29 -6.66 -28.24 -9.08
CA ASP A 29 -6.68 -28.80 -10.45
C ASP A 29 -5.25 -28.94 -11.04
N GLU A 30 -4.44 -29.81 -10.41
CA GLU A 30 -3.03 -30.03 -10.76
C GLU A 30 -2.85 -30.53 -12.20
N LEU A 31 -3.83 -31.28 -12.71
CA LEU A 31 -3.82 -31.82 -14.07
C LEU A 31 -3.90 -30.71 -15.13
N LEU A 32 -4.73 -29.69 -14.91
CA LEU A 32 -4.78 -28.53 -15.80
C LEU A 32 -3.44 -27.77 -15.78
N LEU A 33 -2.85 -27.60 -14.60
CA LEU A 33 -1.56 -26.92 -14.46
C LEU A 33 -0.44 -27.66 -15.18
N ALA A 34 -0.32 -28.98 -14.97
CA ALA A 34 0.70 -29.81 -15.60
C ALA A 34 0.55 -29.80 -17.13
N ALA A 35 -0.68 -29.99 -17.63
CA ALA A 35 -0.95 -29.98 -19.06
C ALA A 35 -0.64 -28.61 -19.70
N ALA A 36 -0.94 -27.50 -19.00
CA ALA A 36 -0.64 -26.16 -19.47
C ALA A 36 0.88 -25.88 -19.51
N ILE A 37 1.64 -26.36 -18.52
CA ILE A 37 3.10 -26.23 -18.50
C ILE A 37 3.73 -27.06 -19.63
N GLU A 38 3.26 -28.29 -19.84
CA GLU A 38 3.77 -29.17 -20.89
C GLU A 38 3.56 -28.56 -22.29
N ASP A 39 2.37 -28.01 -22.55
CA ASP A 39 2.01 -27.54 -23.89
C ASP A 39 2.47 -26.12 -24.22
N PHE A 40 2.51 -25.22 -23.23
CA PHE A 40 2.80 -23.79 -23.40
C PHE A 40 4.13 -23.37 -22.75
N GLY A 41 4.83 -24.29 -22.10
CA GLY A 41 6.10 -24.06 -21.41
C GLY A 41 5.96 -23.41 -20.03
N SER A 42 4.90 -22.64 -19.78
CA SER A 42 4.58 -22.10 -18.46
C SER A 42 3.08 -21.79 -18.32
N TRP A 43 2.59 -21.77 -17.07
CA TRP A 43 1.22 -21.34 -16.76
C TRP A 43 0.96 -19.89 -17.20
N GLU A 44 1.94 -19.00 -17.02
CA GLU A 44 1.84 -17.60 -17.43
C GLU A 44 1.69 -17.45 -18.95
N THR A 45 2.42 -18.26 -19.72
CA THR A 45 2.28 -18.34 -21.18
C THR A 45 0.88 -18.83 -21.56
N ALA A 46 0.38 -19.90 -20.93
CA ALA A 46 -0.95 -20.43 -21.20
C ALA A 46 -2.07 -19.39 -20.97
N LEU A 47 -1.96 -18.57 -19.90
CA LEU A 47 -2.88 -17.45 -19.65
C LEU A 47 -2.84 -16.39 -20.76
N GLN A 48 -1.65 -16.03 -21.26
CA GLN A 48 -1.51 -15.09 -22.37
C GLN A 48 -2.18 -15.61 -23.64
N TYR A 49 -1.98 -16.89 -23.98
CA TYR A 49 -2.63 -17.53 -25.13
C TYR A 49 -4.15 -17.64 -24.96
N ALA A 50 -4.64 -17.75 -23.72
CA ALA A 50 -6.07 -17.72 -23.41
C ALA A 50 -6.69 -16.31 -23.45
N GLY A 51 -5.91 -15.28 -23.76
CA GLY A 51 -6.37 -13.88 -23.77
C GLY A 51 -6.60 -13.31 -22.37
N VAL A 52 -6.20 -14.04 -21.33
CA VAL A 52 -6.24 -13.56 -19.94
C VAL A 52 -5.08 -12.58 -19.77
N ASN A 53 -5.42 -11.30 -19.59
CA ASN A 53 -4.41 -10.25 -19.48
C ASN A 53 -3.61 -10.43 -18.18
N THR A 54 -2.43 -11.03 -18.28
CA THR A 54 -1.55 -11.33 -17.12
C THR A 54 -1.08 -10.08 -16.39
N ARG A 55 -1.22 -8.87 -16.99
CA ARG A 55 -1.01 -7.61 -16.27
C ARG A 55 -2.04 -7.37 -15.16
N HIS A 56 -3.25 -7.94 -15.28
CA HIS A 56 -4.24 -7.92 -14.20
C HIS A 56 -4.03 -9.08 -13.21
N VAL A 57 -3.61 -10.26 -13.68
CA VAL A 57 -3.30 -11.42 -12.81
C VAL A 57 -2.03 -11.17 -11.97
N ALA A 58 -1.07 -10.41 -12.50
CA ALA A 58 0.16 -9.99 -11.81
C ALA A 58 -0.05 -8.85 -10.79
N HIS A 59 -1.18 -8.13 -10.83
CA HIS A 59 -1.49 -7.12 -9.80
C HIS A 59 -2.18 -7.70 -8.56
N SER A 60 -2.63 -8.96 -8.62
CA SER A 60 -2.97 -9.77 -7.43
C SER A 60 -1.74 -10.44 -6.80
N ARG A 61 -0.54 -10.38 -7.42
CA ARG A 61 0.69 -10.93 -6.84
C ARG A 61 1.18 -10.00 -5.72
N ASP A 62 1.19 -10.54 -4.51
CA ASP A 62 1.99 -10.12 -3.35
C ASP A 62 1.51 -8.97 -2.46
N LEU A 63 0.22 -8.93 -2.08
CA LEU A 63 -0.13 -8.35 -0.77
C LEU A 63 0.34 -9.29 0.35
N THR A 64 1.65 -9.53 0.45
CA THR A 64 2.24 -10.11 1.66
C THR A 64 1.95 -9.19 2.84
N GLN A 65 2.00 -9.71 4.06
CA GLN A 65 1.84 -8.88 5.25
C GLN A 65 2.73 -7.62 5.21
N ALA A 66 4.02 -7.79 4.86
CA ALA A 66 4.96 -6.67 4.73
C ALA A 66 4.56 -5.66 3.63
N ARG A 67 4.01 -6.14 2.50
CA ARG A 67 3.55 -5.26 1.42
C ARG A 67 2.29 -4.51 1.78
N VAL A 68 1.36 -5.14 2.52
CA VAL A 68 0.18 -4.49 3.09
C VAL A 68 0.63 -3.35 4.00
N GLU A 69 1.52 -3.62 4.95
CA GLU A 69 2.07 -2.61 5.85
C GLU A 69 2.75 -1.47 5.07
N GLN A 70 3.56 -1.78 4.06
CA GLN A 70 4.21 -0.79 3.20
C GLN A 70 3.19 0.09 2.45
N GLN A 71 2.11 -0.50 1.93
CA GLN A 71 1.06 0.25 1.25
C GLN A 71 0.28 1.14 2.23
N LEU A 72 0.00 0.67 3.44
CA LEU A 72 -0.62 1.47 4.50
C LEU A 72 0.27 2.65 4.91
N ARG A 73 1.59 2.43 5.04
CA ARG A 73 2.57 3.52 5.24
C ARG A 73 2.50 4.53 4.10
N ARG A 74 2.44 4.06 2.85
CA ARG A 74 2.33 4.95 1.67
C ARG A 74 1.04 5.76 1.69
N LEU A 75 -0.10 5.17 2.07
CA LEU A 75 -1.34 5.92 2.26
C LEU A 75 -1.15 7.02 3.32
N CYS A 76 -0.40 6.71 4.39
CA CYS A 76 -0.11 7.64 5.48
C CYS A 76 0.86 8.79 5.09
N THR A 77 1.72 8.63 4.08
CA THR A 77 2.68 9.69 3.68
C THR A 77 2.22 10.53 2.49
N THR A 78 1.27 10.04 1.70
CA THR A 78 0.84 10.66 0.43
C THR A 78 -0.38 11.58 0.55
N GLY A 79 -1.02 11.66 1.72
CA GLY A 79 -2.20 12.52 1.90
C GLY A 79 -3.54 11.84 1.61
N TYR A 80 -3.55 10.54 1.25
CA TYR A 80 -4.78 9.76 1.09
C TYR A 80 -5.51 9.47 2.39
N ASP A 81 -6.84 9.48 2.36
CA ASP A 81 -7.68 9.10 3.51
C ASP A 81 -7.33 7.69 4.04
N LEU A 82 -7.24 7.58 5.37
CA LEU A 82 -6.88 6.36 6.10
C LEU A 82 -8.11 5.65 6.71
N GLY A 83 -9.30 6.18 6.48
CA GLY A 83 -10.57 5.63 6.92
C GLY A 83 -10.85 4.30 6.24
N ALA A 84 -11.25 3.32 7.05
CA ALA A 84 -11.54 1.95 6.62
C ALA A 84 -12.57 1.91 5.48
N MET A 85 -13.67 2.68 5.60
CA MET A 85 -14.74 2.68 4.60
C MET A 85 -14.30 3.28 3.26
N VAL A 86 -13.54 4.38 3.29
CA VAL A 86 -13.00 5.00 2.07
C VAL A 86 -12.05 4.02 1.36
N ASN A 87 -11.22 3.31 2.13
CA ASN A 87 -10.27 2.35 1.58
C ASN A 87 -10.93 1.06 1.11
N ARG A 88 -11.99 0.59 1.77
CA ARG A 88 -12.79 -0.55 1.30
C ARG A 88 -13.38 -0.30 -0.09
N SER A 89 -13.85 0.93 -0.34
CA SER A 89 -14.40 1.32 -1.63
C SER A 89 -13.31 1.60 -2.68
N ARG A 90 -12.21 2.24 -2.28
CA ARG A 90 -11.11 2.61 -3.19
C ARG A 90 -10.25 1.43 -3.61
N ASP A 91 -9.90 0.57 -2.66
CA ASP A 91 -8.99 -0.57 -2.84
C ASP A 91 -9.44 -1.72 -1.93
N ARG A 92 -10.42 -2.48 -2.44
CA ARG A 92 -10.99 -3.62 -1.72
C ARG A 92 -9.95 -4.73 -1.48
N GLY A 93 -8.98 -4.89 -2.39
CA GLY A 93 -7.92 -5.88 -2.26
C GLY A 93 -7.01 -5.61 -1.07
N LEU A 94 -6.53 -4.36 -0.93
CA LEU A 94 -5.75 -3.94 0.24
C LEU A 94 -6.56 -4.04 1.54
N TYR A 95 -7.85 -3.65 1.50
CA TYR A 95 -8.75 -3.76 2.66
C TYR A 95 -8.90 -5.21 3.16
N ASP A 96 -9.23 -6.13 2.25
CA ASP A 96 -9.42 -7.54 2.59
C ASP A 96 -8.10 -8.20 3.02
N ALA A 97 -6.95 -7.80 2.45
CA ALA A 97 -5.64 -8.26 2.89
C ALA A 97 -5.27 -7.75 4.28
N ALA A 98 -5.53 -6.47 4.58
CA ALA A 98 -5.31 -5.89 5.91
C ALA A 98 -6.11 -6.62 6.99
N LEU A 99 -7.36 -6.99 6.70
CA LEU A 99 -8.18 -7.83 7.57
C LEU A 99 -7.60 -9.23 7.72
N ARG A 100 -7.16 -9.85 6.62
CA ARG A 100 -6.61 -11.22 6.63
C ARG A 100 -5.36 -11.35 7.50
N TYR A 101 -4.41 -10.40 7.42
CA TYR A 101 -3.13 -10.51 8.14
C TYR A 101 -3.15 -9.92 9.55
N HIS A 102 -4.00 -8.94 9.83
CA HIS A 102 -3.99 -8.21 11.11
C HIS A 102 -5.33 -8.23 11.85
N GLY A 103 -6.37 -8.88 11.30
CA GLY A 103 -7.69 -9.00 11.91
C GLY A 103 -8.57 -7.75 11.82
N SER A 104 -8.00 -6.56 11.75
CA SER A 104 -8.74 -5.31 11.54
C SER A 104 -7.92 -4.25 10.80
N TRP A 105 -8.59 -3.32 10.13
CA TRP A 105 -7.93 -2.18 9.47
C TRP A 105 -7.12 -1.32 10.45
N ARG A 106 -7.63 -1.11 11.68
CA ARG A 106 -6.92 -0.38 12.74
C ARG A 106 -5.66 -1.11 13.19
N ALA A 107 -5.73 -2.42 13.37
CA ALA A 107 -4.58 -3.24 13.71
C ALA A 107 -3.53 -3.22 12.59
N ALA A 108 -3.95 -3.28 11.32
CA ALA A 108 -3.05 -3.19 10.17
C ALA A 108 -2.33 -1.83 10.10
N LEU A 109 -3.04 -0.72 10.33
CA LEU A 109 -2.42 0.61 10.43
C LEU A 109 -1.41 0.67 11.60
N THR A 110 -1.72 0.06 12.74
CA THR A 110 -0.82 -0.01 13.90
C THR A 110 0.43 -0.82 13.58
N ALA A 111 0.29 -1.98 12.94
CA ALA A 111 1.40 -2.81 12.47
C ALA A 111 2.27 -2.09 11.44
N ALA A 112 1.65 -1.28 10.58
CA ALA A 112 2.34 -0.38 9.67
C ALA A 112 3.07 0.78 10.37
N GLY A 113 3.02 0.89 11.70
CA GLY A 113 3.68 1.94 12.48
C GLY A 113 2.90 3.25 12.58
N VAL A 114 1.64 3.27 12.14
CA VAL A 114 0.81 4.48 12.20
C VAL A 114 0.31 4.70 13.63
N ASN A 115 0.63 5.84 14.22
CA ASN A 115 0.14 6.23 15.53
C ASN A 115 -1.34 6.69 15.44
N LEU A 116 -2.26 5.78 15.73
CA LEU A 116 -3.69 6.03 15.64
C LEU A 116 -4.18 7.15 16.57
N ALA A 117 -3.48 7.44 17.67
CA ALA A 117 -3.86 8.50 18.62
C ALA A 117 -3.72 9.90 18.01
N ASN A 118 -2.82 10.05 17.03
CA ASN A 118 -2.45 11.34 16.45
C ASN A 118 -2.81 11.45 14.97
N VAL A 119 -2.87 10.32 14.24
CA VAL A 119 -3.11 10.33 12.78
C VAL A 119 -4.50 10.85 12.39
N PHE A 120 -5.49 10.66 13.27
CA PHE A 120 -6.88 11.11 13.07
C PHE A 120 -7.19 12.42 13.78
N ARG A 121 -6.24 13.00 14.53
CA ARG A 121 -6.44 14.31 15.17
C ARG A 121 -6.50 15.39 14.10
N ARG A 122 -7.40 16.36 14.29
CA ARG A 122 -7.40 17.58 13.50
C ARG A 122 -6.10 18.36 13.76
N ARG A 123 -5.69 19.14 12.78
CA ARG A 123 -4.60 20.12 12.96
C ARG A 123 -4.92 20.97 14.19
N PRO A 124 -3.96 21.24 15.09
CA PRO A 124 -4.18 22.14 16.20
C PRO A 124 -4.62 23.52 15.72
N ASP A 125 -5.48 24.17 16.50
CA ASP A 125 -5.79 25.58 16.31
C ASP A 125 -4.50 26.40 16.43
N HIS A 126 -4.38 27.47 15.64
CA HIS A 126 -3.18 28.35 15.62
C HIS A 126 -1.85 27.69 15.22
N PHE A 127 -1.88 26.59 14.46
CA PHE A 127 -0.64 25.98 13.94
C PHE A 127 -0.07 26.72 12.72
N ASP A 128 0.21 28.02 12.84
CA ASP A 128 0.73 28.90 11.78
C ASP A 128 2.21 28.65 11.43
N ARG A 129 2.78 29.48 10.55
CA ARG A 129 4.15 29.30 10.04
C ARG A 129 5.21 29.34 11.15
N GLU A 130 5.04 30.18 12.15
CA GLU A 130 5.98 30.29 13.27
C GLU A 130 5.84 29.10 14.22
N ALA A 131 4.60 28.72 14.55
CA ALA A 131 4.32 27.51 15.33
C ALA A 131 4.86 26.24 14.65
N MET A 132 4.79 26.16 13.32
CA MET A 132 5.38 25.06 12.54
C MET A 132 6.91 24.99 12.68
N ILE A 133 7.60 26.14 12.63
CA ILE A 133 9.06 26.21 12.80
C ILE A 133 9.45 25.84 14.23
N LEU A 134 8.73 26.38 15.22
CA LEU A 134 8.96 26.05 16.63
C LEU A 134 8.79 24.55 16.87
N TRP A 135 7.72 23.97 16.36
CA TRP A 135 7.45 22.53 16.49
C TRP A 135 8.57 21.68 15.88
N LEU A 136 9.11 22.05 14.71
CA LEU A 136 10.25 21.34 14.11
C LEU A 136 11.51 21.45 14.99
N ARG A 137 11.77 22.62 15.59
CA ARG A 137 12.90 22.84 16.49
C ARG A 137 12.77 22.03 17.78
N GLU A 138 11.58 22.01 18.38
CA GLU A 138 11.28 21.20 19.57
C GLU A 138 11.51 19.72 19.31
N ARG A 139 11.08 19.21 18.13
CA ARG A 139 11.36 17.83 17.72
C ARG A 139 12.86 17.54 17.65
N GLN A 140 13.65 18.45 17.10
CA GLN A 140 15.11 18.27 17.03
C GLN A 140 15.75 18.26 18.42
N VAL A 141 15.38 19.20 19.29
CA VAL A 141 15.88 19.28 20.68
C VAL A 141 15.50 18.02 21.47
N ALA A 142 14.29 17.49 21.26
CA ALA A 142 13.83 16.24 21.85
C ALA A 142 14.46 14.97 21.23
N GLY A 143 15.36 15.11 20.25
CA GLY A 143 15.99 13.98 19.56
C GLY A 143 15.02 13.17 18.69
N GLN A 144 13.87 13.73 18.34
CA GLN A 144 12.87 13.08 17.50
C GLN A 144 13.25 13.18 16.03
N THR A 145 12.82 12.19 15.25
CA THR A 145 13.07 12.16 13.81
C THR A 145 12.42 13.35 13.10
N LEU A 146 13.16 13.89 12.13
CA LEU A 146 12.72 14.89 11.16
C LEU A 146 12.49 14.27 9.77
N ILE A 147 12.57 12.94 9.64
CA ILE A 147 12.29 12.24 8.39
C ILE A 147 10.79 12.31 8.11
N TYR A 148 10.40 12.92 6.98
CA TYR A 148 9.00 13.17 6.62
C TYR A 148 8.10 11.94 6.75
N SER A 149 8.56 10.76 6.34
CA SER A 149 7.77 9.53 6.41
C SER A 149 7.43 9.16 7.85
N GLU A 150 8.42 9.18 8.75
CA GLU A 150 8.24 8.85 10.16
C GLU A 150 7.36 9.88 10.86
N VAL A 151 7.58 11.16 10.58
CA VAL A 151 6.76 12.25 11.12
C VAL A 151 5.31 12.13 10.63
N CYS A 152 5.07 11.65 9.40
CA CYS A 152 3.72 11.35 8.94
C CYS A 152 3.08 10.20 9.70
N LEU A 153 3.83 9.13 10.00
CA LEU A 153 3.31 7.99 10.76
C LEU A 153 2.96 8.38 12.20
N GLU A 154 3.73 9.29 12.80
CA GLU A 154 3.50 9.80 14.16
C GLU A 154 2.43 10.89 14.25
N ASN A 155 2.48 11.88 13.35
CA ASN A 155 1.73 13.13 13.42
C ASN A 155 1.38 13.65 12.01
N ARG A 156 0.64 12.84 11.26
CA ARG A 156 0.24 13.11 9.87
C ARG A 156 -0.34 14.51 9.64
N ALA A 157 -1.24 14.98 10.50
CA ALA A 157 -1.87 16.29 10.33
C ALA A 157 -0.84 17.44 10.37
N HIS A 158 0.14 17.36 11.28
CA HIS A 158 1.24 18.34 11.36
C HIS A 158 2.14 18.22 10.12
N ALA A 159 2.54 17.00 9.76
CA ALA A 159 3.41 16.75 8.64
C ALA A 159 2.85 17.30 7.31
N LEU A 160 1.58 17.04 7.04
CA LEU A 160 0.89 17.52 5.84
C LEU A 160 0.65 19.03 5.86
N ALA A 161 0.33 19.61 7.02
CA ALA A 161 0.15 21.05 7.16
C ALA A 161 1.46 21.80 6.87
N ILE A 162 2.57 21.36 7.47
CA ILE A 162 3.92 21.90 7.23
C ILE A 162 4.29 21.78 5.76
N ARG A 163 4.15 20.58 5.18
CA ARG A 163 4.50 20.37 3.76
C ARG A 163 3.68 21.27 2.83
N ARG A 164 2.41 21.52 3.15
CA ARG A 164 1.55 22.41 2.37
C ARG A 164 1.97 23.87 2.49
N GLU A 165 2.25 24.33 3.72
CA GLU A 165 2.65 25.72 4.00
C GLU A 165 3.98 26.09 3.33
N PHE A 166 5.00 25.24 3.48
CA PHE A 166 6.35 25.49 2.94
C PHE A 166 6.53 24.95 1.50
N ARG A 167 5.47 24.42 0.90
CA ARG A 167 5.42 23.68 -0.39
C ARG A 167 6.24 22.37 -0.44
N SER A 168 7.27 22.23 0.40
CA SER A 168 8.01 20.99 0.60
C SER A 168 8.47 20.83 2.04
N TRP A 169 8.70 19.58 2.47
CA TRP A 169 9.24 19.29 3.79
C TRP A 169 10.67 19.83 3.96
N VAL A 170 11.49 19.71 2.92
CA VAL A 170 12.87 20.18 2.92
C VAL A 170 12.94 21.69 3.16
N LYS A 171 12.09 22.48 2.49
CA LYS A 171 12.01 23.94 2.72
C LYS A 171 11.56 24.31 4.12
N ALA A 172 10.73 23.47 4.75
CA ALA A 172 10.35 23.68 6.15
C ALA A 172 11.54 23.43 7.10
N ILE A 173 12.34 22.39 6.83
CA ILE A 173 13.57 22.10 7.59
C ILE A 173 14.59 23.23 7.38
N GLU A 174 14.82 23.69 6.16
CA GLU A 174 15.71 24.84 5.87
C GLU A 174 15.24 26.11 6.58
N ALA A 175 13.93 26.36 6.65
CA ALA A 175 13.39 27.51 7.37
C ALA A 175 13.56 27.38 8.90
N ALA A 176 13.48 26.15 9.44
CA ALA A 176 13.65 25.90 10.86
C ALA A 176 15.13 25.93 11.29
N PHE A 177 16.00 25.45 10.42
CA PHE A 177 17.44 25.30 10.61
C PHE A 177 18.19 25.89 9.39
N PRO A 178 18.22 27.22 9.26
CA PRO A 178 18.94 27.85 8.16
C PRO A 178 20.41 27.45 8.22
N PRO A 179 21.05 27.18 7.07
CA PRO A 179 22.48 26.92 7.05
C PRO A 179 23.20 28.12 7.67
N THR A 180 24.09 27.87 8.61
CA THR A 180 25.04 28.91 9.06
C THR A 180 25.93 29.24 7.88
N ASP A 181 25.80 30.46 7.36
CA ASP A 181 26.73 31.02 6.37
C ASP A 181 28.18 30.81 6.85
N LYS A 182 29.00 30.19 6.01
CA LYS A 182 30.45 30.12 6.16
C LYS A 182 31.10 31.23 5.37
#